data_AF-A0A654AS55-F1
#
_entry.id   AF-A0A654AS55-F1
#
_cell.length_a   1.000
_cell.length_b   1.000
_cell.length_c   1.000
_cell.angle_alpha   90.00
_cell.angle_beta   90.00
_cell.angle_gamma   90.00
#
_symmetry.space_group_name_H-M   'P 1'
#
loop_
_entity.id
_entity.type
_entity.pdbx_description
1 polymer ?
#
loop_
_entity_poly.entity_id
_entity_poly.type
_entity_poly.pdbx_seq_one_letter_code
_entity_poly.pdbx_strand_id
1 'polypeptide(L)'
;MEQLTLLPAIDDKKVQKEVVSILKEYRALKMRFNNEVEQEGISLFPEIRNSRRISELKVKQIEKTLDHILDEDERNIITMKFLDNKPVKDSFVQNELMMKNSYFYEKKKSAIKLIATTLGII
;
A
#
# COMPACT_ATOMS: atom_id res chain seq x y z
N MET A 1 -33.44 -9.42 23.42
CA MET A 1 -32.42 -9.76 22.41
C MET A 1 -31.52 -8.56 22.26
N GLU A 2 -30.34 -8.59 22.88
CA GLU A 2 -29.36 -7.52 22.76
C GLU A 2 -28.72 -7.59 21.37
N GLN A 3 -28.90 -6.53 20.59
CA GLN A 3 -28.35 -6.40 19.26
C GLN A 3 -26.85 -6.08 19.41
N LEU A 4 -25.99 -7.00 18.96
CA LEU A 4 -24.54 -6.83 18.87
C LEU A 4 -24.19 -5.73 17.85
N THR A 5 -24.31 -4.45 18.23
CA THR A 5 -23.61 -3.38 17.50
C THR A 5 -22.17 -3.34 18.01
N LEU A 6 -21.38 -4.31 17.56
CA LEU A 6 -20.11 -4.68 18.21
C LEU A 6 -18.91 -3.76 17.92
N LEU A 7 -18.94 -2.85 16.95
CA LEU A 7 -17.85 -1.90 16.68
C LEU A 7 -18.39 -0.61 16.04
N PRO A 8 -17.77 0.56 16.29
CA PRO A 8 -18.11 1.79 15.55
C PRO A 8 -17.86 1.60 14.04
N ALA A 9 -18.70 2.22 13.21
CA ALA A 9 -18.52 2.19 11.77
C ALA A 9 -17.12 2.73 11.41
N ILE A 10 -16.34 1.92 10.71
CA ILE A 10 -15.00 2.28 10.25
C ILE A 10 -15.13 3.41 9.21
N ASP A 11 -14.37 4.49 9.38
CA ASP A 11 -14.28 5.55 8.37
C ASP A 11 -13.42 5.08 7.20
N ASP A 12 -14.08 4.56 6.15
CA ASP A 12 -13.44 4.11 4.90
C ASP A 12 -12.51 5.17 4.30
N LYS A 13 -12.81 6.47 4.42
CA LYS A 13 -11.96 7.55 3.90
C LYS A 13 -10.68 7.68 4.72
N LYS A 14 -10.77 7.50 6.04
CA LYS A 14 -9.60 7.51 6.93
C LYS A 14 -8.70 6.31 6.65
N VAL A 15 -9.28 5.11 6.53
CA VAL A 15 -8.54 3.89 6.17
C VAL A 15 -7.83 4.06 4.84
N GLN A 16 -8.54 4.56 3.82
CA GLN A 16 -7.94 4.83 2.52
C GLN A 16 -6.76 5.80 2.60
N LYS A 17 -6.90 6.91 3.33
CA LYS A 17 -5.80 7.88 3.50
C LYS A 17 -4.57 7.25 4.16
N GLU A 18 -4.78 6.44 5.19
CA GLU A 18 -3.70 5.78 5.92
C GLU A 18 -2.96 4.78 5.03
N VAL A 19 -3.71 3.91 4.33
CA VAL A 19 -3.14 2.94 3.39
C VAL A 19 -2.36 3.65 2.28
N VAL A 20 -2.88 4.74 1.72
CA VAL A 20 -2.16 5.52 0.69
C VAL A 20 -0.87 6.14 1.24
N SER A 21 -0.87 6.60 2.49
CA SER A 21 0.33 7.12 3.15
C SER A 21 1.39 6.02 3.30
N ILE A 22 1.00 4.84 3.75
CA ILE A 22 1.87 3.68 3.90
C ILE A 22 2.45 3.23 2.56
N LEU A 23 1.65 3.19 1.50
CA LEU A 23 2.13 2.85 0.16
C LEU A 23 3.14 3.88 -0.39
N LYS A 24 2.99 5.17 -0.05
CA LYS A 24 4.00 6.19 -0.38
C LYS A 24 5.28 6.01 0.42
N GLU A 25 5.19 5.73 1.72
CA GLU A 25 6.34 5.41 2.58
C GLU A 25 7.09 4.18 2.04
N TYR A 26 6.35 3.13 1.67
CA TYR A 26 6.89 1.91 1.07
C TYR A 26 7.79 2.19 -0.13
N ARG A 27 7.38 3.05 -1.05
CA ARG A 27 8.19 3.41 -2.24
C ARG A 27 9.51 4.07 -1.85
N ALA A 28 9.46 5.00 -0.89
CA ALA A 28 10.66 5.67 -0.39
C ALA A 28 11.60 4.68 0.30
N LEU A 29 11.06 3.77 1.12
CA LEU A 29 11.85 2.74 1.80
C LEU A 29 12.44 1.73 0.81
N LYS A 30 11.69 1.30 -0.20
CA LYS A 30 12.17 0.39 -1.24
C LYS A 30 13.34 1.00 -2.02
N MET A 31 13.22 2.27 -2.42
CA MET A 31 14.31 3.00 -3.07
C MET A 31 15.54 3.12 -2.16
N ARG A 32 15.33 3.46 -0.87
CA ARG A 32 16.43 3.50 0.12
C ARG A 32 17.18 2.17 0.17
N PHE A 33 16.48 1.05 0.29
CA PHE A 33 17.13 -0.27 0.38
C PHE A 33 17.82 -0.68 -0.91
N ASN A 34 17.26 -0.34 -2.09
CA ASN A 34 17.95 -0.56 -3.36
C ASN A 34 19.27 0.23 -3.43
N ASN A 35 19.25 1.50 -3.02
CA ASN A 35 20.45 2.33 -2.99
C ASN A 35 21.51 1.77 -2.01
N GLU A 36 21.10 1.23 -0.86
CA GLU A 36 22.03 0.60 0.10
C GLU A 36 22.76 -0.62 -0.51
N VAL A 37 22.10 -1.36 -1.41
CA VAL A 37 22.71 -2.48 -2.15
C VAL A 37 23.72 -1.95 -3.17
N GLU A 38 23.36 -0.91 -3.93
CA GLU A 38 24.26 -0.26 -4.91
C GLU A 38 25.50 0.39 -4.25
N GLN A 39 25.35 0.84 -3.00
CA GLN A 39 26.41 1.49 -2.23
C GLN A 39 27.40 0.51 -1.59
N GLU A 40 27.21 -0.80 -1.72
CA GLU A 40 28.08 -1.84 -1.14
C GLU A 40 28.37 -1.64 0.36
N GLY A 41 27.41 -1.06 1.09
CA GLY A 41 27.56 -0.77 2.53
C GLY A 41 28.22 0.56 2.88
N ILE A 42 28.52 1.42 1.90
CA ILE A 42 29.06 2.76 2.13
C ILE A 42 27.91 3.75 2.39
N SER A 43 27.91 4.39 3.55
CA SER A 43 26.92 5.43 3.87
C SER A 43 27.27 6.75 3.18
N LEU A 44 26.60 7.07 2.06
CA LEU A 44 26.82 8.32 1.32
C LEU A 44 26.24 9.56 2.03
N PHE A 45 25.26 9.36 2.91
CA PHE A 45 24.55 10.42 3.62
C PHE A 45 24.51 10.13 5.13
N PRO A 46 24.43 11.17 5.99
CA PRO A 46 24.30 10.98 7.43
C PRO A 46 22.90 10.45 7.81
N GLU A 47 22.84 9.44 8.68
CA GLU A 47 21.59 8.93 9.25
C GLU A 47 21.30 9.60 10.60
N ILE A 48 20.24 10.41 10.67
CA ILE A 48 19.86 11.14 11.91
C ILE A 48 19.19 10.21 12.93
N ARG A 49 18.49 9.17 12.47
CA ARG A 49 17.79 8.18 13.31
C ARG A 49 18.03 6.79 12.76
N ASN A 50 18.57 5.89 13.58
CA ASN A 50 18.68 4.48 13.23
C ASN A 50 17.30 3.80 13.30
N SER A 51 16.59 3.81 12.17
CA SER A 51 15.29 3.13 12.01
C SER A 51 15.37 1.95 11.04
N ARG A 52 16.58 1.56 10.61
CA ARG A 52 16.81 0.59 9.53
C ARG A 52 16.02 -0.70 9.74
N ARG A 53 16.13 -1.31 10.92
CA ARG A 53 15.47 -2.58 11.22
C ARG A 53 13.94 -2.50 11.15
N ILE A 54 13.36 -1.39 11.62
CA ILE A 54 11.91 -1.18 11.58
C ILE A 54 11.47 -0.97 10.12
N SER A 55 12.21 -0.16 9.37
CA SER A 55 11.97 0.08 7.95
C SER A 55 12.04 -1.20 7.12
N GLU A 56 12.99 -2.10 7.39
CA GLU A 56 13.09 -3.41 6.74
C GLU A 56 11.85 -4.28 6.99
N LEU A 57 11.41 -4.34 8.24
CA LEU A 57 10.22 -5.11 8.62
C LEU A 57 8.96 -4.56 7.93
N LYS A 58 8.81 -3.23 7.88
CA LYS A 58 7.71 -2.58 7.15
C LYS A 58 7.70 -2.97 5.68
N VAL A 59 8.84 -2.85 5.00
CA VAL A 59 8.94 -3.20 3.56
C VAL A 59 8.57 -4.66 3.34
N LYS A 60 9.11 -5.59 4.14
CA LYS A 60 8.81 -7.02 4.01
C LYS A 60 7.34 -7.35 4.24
N GLN A 61 6.69 -6.70 5.21
CA GLN A 61 5.26 -6.92 5.47
C GLN A 61 4.40 -6.40 4.32
N ILE A 62 4.73 -5.23 3.77
CA ILE A 62 4.00 -4.64 2.64
C ILE A 62 4.21 -5.49 1.39
N GLU A 63 5.43 -5.94 1.10
CA GLU A 63 5.71 -6.84 -0.04
C GLU A 63 4.92 -8.14 0.08
N LYS A 64 4.95 -8.79 1.24
CA LYS A 64 4.15 -10.01 1.46
C LYS A 64 2.66 -9.77 1.24
N THR A 65 2.14 -8.63 1.70
CA THR A 65 0.72 -8.25 1.53
C THR A 65 0.38 -8.07 0.07
N LEU A 66 1.18 -7.28 -0.65
CA LEU A 66 1.00 -7.07 -2.09
C LEU A 66 1.09 -8.40 -2.84
N ASP A 67 2.03 -9.28 -2.44
CA ASP A 67 2.36 -10.53 -3.12
C ASP A 67 1.39 -11.68 -2.91
N HIS A 68 0.82 -11.82 -1.71
CA HIS A 68 0.08 -13.03 -1.33
C HIS A 68 -1.39 -12.78 -1.00
N ILE A 69 -1.80 -11.54 -0.77
CA ILE A 69 -3.16 -11.22 -0.34
C ILE A 69 -4.00 -10.64 -1.47
N LEU A 70 -3.39 -9.79 -2.31
CA LEU A 70 -4.10 -9.17 -3.41
C LEU A 70 -4.17 -10.09 -4.63
N ASP A 71 -5.35 -10.17 -5.23
CA ASP A 71 -5.48 -10.76 -6.55
C ASP A 71 -4.81 -9.89 -7.64
N GLU A 72 -4.73 -10.42 -8.86
CA GLU A 72 -4.04 -9.75 -9.96
C GLU A 72 -4.64 -8.37 -10.28
N ASP A 73 -5.96 -8.24 -10.31
CA ASP A 73 -6.66 -7.00 -10.60
C ASP A 73 -6.41 -5.97 -9.48
N GLU A 74 -6.57 -6.39 -8.23
CA GLU A 74 -6.30 -5.58 -7.04
C GLU A 74 -4.87 -5.05 -7.03
N ARG A 75 -3.89 -5.95 -7.27
CA ARG A 75 -2.49 -5.58 -7.34
C ARG A 75 -2.21 -4.60 -8.47
N ASN A 76 -2.75 -4.83 -9.66
CA ASN A 76 -2.55 -3.96 -10.82
C ASN A 76 -3.11 -2.56 -10.55
N ILE A 77 -4.31 -2.48 -9.95
CA ILE A 77 -4.88 -1.19 -9.52
C ILE A 77 -3.98 -0.49 -8.51
N ILE A 78 -3.54 -1.19 -7.45
CA ILE A 78 -2.68 -0.59 -6.41
C ILE A 78 -1.35 -0.12 -6.99
N THR A 79 -0.75 -0.94 -7.86
CA THR A 79 0.55 -0.66 -8.47
C THR A 79 0.48 0.58 -9.34
N MET A 80 -0.44 0.62 -10.30
CA MET A 80 -0.61 1.75 -11.21
C MET A 80 -1.03 3.03 -10.48
N LYS A 81 -1.90 2.91 -9.47
CA LYS A 81 -2.50 4.08 -8.83
C LYS A 81 -1.62 4.70 -7.76
N PHE A 82 -0.89 3.89 -7.00
CA PHE A 82 -0.23 4.31 -5.77
C PHE A 82 1.28 4.01 -5.73
N LEU A 83 1.74 2.98 -6.44
CA LEU A 83 3.16 2.60 -6.46
C LEU A 83 3.98 3.27 -7.57
N ASP A 84 3.32 3.77 -8.62
CA ASP A 84 3.97 4.56 -9.66
C ASP A 84 4.30 6.00 -9.21
N ASN A 85 5.34 6.60 -9.80
CA ASN A 85 5.75 7.98 -9.54
C ASN A 85 4.84 9.04 -10.16
N LYS A 86 3.94 8.65 -11.04
CA LYS A 86 2.96 9.54 -11.65
C LYS A 86 1.65 9.52 -10.86
N PRO A 87 1.06 10.69 -10.53
CA PRO A 87 -0.30 10.74 -10.03
C PRO A 87 -1.26 10.37 -11.17
N VAL A 88 -1.72 9.13 -11.18
CA VAL A 88 -2.65 8.63 -12.21
C VAL A 88 -4.10 8.83 -11.77
N LYS A 89 -5.01 9.23 -12.68
CA LYS A 89 -6.45 9.32 -12.40
C LYS A 89 -7.10 7.94 -12.38
N ASP A 90 -8.18 7.78 -11.61
CA ASP A 90 -8.92 6.49 -11.57
C ASP A 90 -9.40 6.08 -12.97
N SER A 91 -9.91 7.04 -13.75
CA SER A 91 -10.34 6.82 -15.13
C SER A 91 -9.23 6.30 -16.05
N PHE A 92 -7.97 6.69 -15.81
CA PHE A 92 -6.85 6.20 -16.60
C PHE A 92 -6.54 4.74 -16.26
N VAL A 93 -6.42 4.41 -14.96
CA VAL A 93 -6.16 3.03 -14.52
C VAL A 93 -7.26 2.11 -15.01
N GLN A 94 -8.51 2.54 -14.88
CA GLN A 94 -9.66 1.76 -15.35
C GLN A 94 -9.60 1.49 -16.86
N ASN A 95 -9.29 2.51 -17.67
CA ASN A 95 -9.19 2.36 -19.12
C ASN A 95 -8.03 1.45 -19.52
N GLU A 96 -6.86 1.62 -18.89
CA GLU A 96 -5.68 0.80 -19.16
C GLU A 96 -5.93 -0.68 -18.84
N LEU A 97 -6.61 -0.95 -17.72
CA LEU A 97 -6.95 -2.31 -17.30
C LEU A 97 -8.21 -2.86 -17.99
N MET A 98 -8.84 -2.08 -18.88
CA MET A 98 -10.09 -2.44 -19.58
C MET A 98 -11.21 -2.90 -18.64
N MET A 99 -11.31 -2.28 -17.45
CA MET A 99 -12.24 -2.68 -16.40
C MET A 99 -13.57 -1.93 -16.46
N LYS A 100 -14.66 -2.62 -16.11
CA LYS A 100 -15.96 -1.98 -15.88
C LYS A 100 -15.89 -1.07 -14.63
N ASN A 101 -16.59 0.07 -14.67
CA ASN A 101 -16.60 1.06 -13.58
C ASN A 101 -16.88 0.43 -12.20
N SER A 102 -17.97 -0.33 -12.06
CA SER A 102 -18.36 -0.94 -10.79
C SER A 102 -17.28 -1.89 -10.27
N TYR A 103 -16.79 -2.77 -11.14
CA TYR A 103 -15.75 -3.75 -10.82
C TYR A 103 -14.44 -3.07 -10.37
N PHE A 104 -14.02 -2.00 -11.03
CA PHE A 104 -12.85 -1.22 -10.64
C PHE A 104 -12.96 -0.67 -9.22
N TYR A 105 -14.09 -0.02 -8.87
CA TYR A 105 -14.26 0.55 -7.53
C TYR A 105 -14.40 -0.52 -6.45
N GLU A 106 -15.03 -1.65 -6.76
CA GLU A 106 -15.11 -2.81 -5.86
C GLU A 106 -13.73 -3.38 -5.57
N LYS A 107 -12.93 -3.68 -6.60
CA LYS A 107 -11.56 -4.20 -6.46
C LYS A 107 -10.65 -3.21 -5.75
N LYS A 108 -10.72 -1.92 -6.10
CA LYS A 108 -9.96 -0.87 -5.42
C LYS A 108 -10.29 -0.81 -3.92
N LYS A 109 -11.57 -0.87 -3.56
CA LYS A 109 -12.01 -0.85 -2.15
C LYS A 109 -11.59 -2.13 -1.42
N SER A 110 -11.72 -3.28 -2.06
CA SER A 110 -11.30 -4.57 -1.54
C SER A 110 -9.80 -4.59 -1.24
N ALA A 111 -8.96 -4.18 -2.21
CA ALA A 111 -7.52 -4.09 -2.05
C ALA A 111 -7.09 -3.21 -0.86
N ILE A 112 -7.69 -2.01 -0.73
CA ILE A 112 -7.42 -1.11 0.41
C ILE A 112 -7.78 -1.77 1.74
N LYS A 113 -8.93 -2.44 1.81
CA LYS A 113 -9.38 -3.13 3.02
C LYS A 113 -8.45 -4.29 3.38
N LEU A 114 -8.07 -5.12 2.40
CA LEU A 114 -7.15 -6.24 2.59
C LEU A 114 -5.77 -5.77 3.09
N ILE A 115 -5.24 -4.69 2.52
CA ILE A 115 -3.99 -4.08 2.99
C ILE A 115 -4.16 -3.59 4.43
N ALA A 116 -5.25 -2.88 4.72
CA ALA A 116 -5.51 -2.36 6.07
C ALA A 116 -5.60 -3.48 7.12
N THR A 117 -6.34 -4.55 6.82
CA THR A 117 -6.46 -5.72 7.71
C THR A 117 -5.10 -6.41 7.90
N THR A 118 -4.35 -6.66 6.83
CA THR A 118 -3.09 -7.41 6.90
C THR A 118 -2.02 -6.64 7.66
N LEU A 119 -2.02 -5.31 7.57
CA LEU A 119 -1.09 -4.44 8.28
C LEU A 119 -1.58 -4.05 9.68
N GLY A 120 -2.73 -4.56 10.13
CA GLY A 120 -3.27 -4.31 11.48
C GLY A 120 -3.74 -2.86 11.70
N ILE A 121 -4.20 -2.18 10.64
CA ILE A 121 -4.79 -0.83 10.72
C ILE A 121 -6.23 -0.90 11.23
N ILE A 122 -6.93 -2.00 10.94
CA ILE A 122 -8.32 -2.29 11.33
C ILE A 122 -8.46 -3.69 11.91
#